data_AF-A0A314ULI9-F1
#
_entry.id   AF-A0A314ULI9-F1
#
_cell.length_a   1.000
_cell.length_b   1.000
_cell.length_c   1.000
_cell.angle_alpha   90.00
_cell.angle_beta   90.00
_cell.angle_gamma   90.00
#
_symmetry.space_group_name_H-M   'P 1'
#
loop_
_entity.id
_entity.type
_entity.pdbx_description
1 polymer ?
#
loop_
_entity_poly.entity_id
_entity_poly.type
_entity_poly.pdbx_seq_one_letter_code
_entity_poly.pdbx_strand_id
1 'polypeptide(L)'
;MREEEIEKLRGVVRDCVTKHLYSSAIFFADKVAAFTNDPADIYMQAQALFLGRHYRRAYHLLNASQIVLRDLRFRYLAAKCLEELKEWDQCILMLDDAKVDEHGNLNDTKDSNIMYLDKDGEDHEINISSAICFLRGKAYEALENRVQARHWYKAAIKAALML
;
A
#
# COMPACT_ATOMS: atom_id res chain seq x y z
N MET A 1 26.89 10.17 -4.56
CA MET A 1 26.22 11.24 -3.79
C MET A 1 26.49 10.98 -2.33
N ARG A 2 26.74 12.00 -1.50
CA ARG A 2 26.97 11.79 -0.06
C ARG A 2 25.66 11.44 0.63
N GLU A 3 25.73 10.62 1.68
CA GLU A 3 24.57 10.19 2.46
C GLU A 3 23.76 11.38 3.02
N GLU A 4 24.44 12.45 3.44
CA GLU A 4 23.81 13.69 3.90
C GLU A 4 22.98 14.39 2.81
N GLU A 5 23.39 14.30 1.54
CA GLU A 5 22.66 14.88 0.41
C GLU A 5 21.42 14.07 0.08
N ILE A 6 21.49 12.75 0.22
CA ILE A 6 20.36 11.83 0.06
C ILE A 6 19.30 12.11 1.11
N GLU A 7 19.69 12.30 2.37
CA GLU A 7 18.71 12.61 3.43
C GLU A 7 18.05 13.98 3.22
N LYS A 8 18.82 14.98 2.77
CA LYS A 8 18.24 16.28 2.37
C LYS A 8 17.23 16.12 1.24
N LEU A 9 17.53 15.30 0.22
CA LEU A 9 16.60 15.03 -0.88
C LEU A 9 15.33 14.30 -0.41
N ARG A 10 15.42 13.32 0.50
CA ARG A 10 14.25 12.69 1.12
C ARG A 10 13.37 13.72 1.83
N GLY A 11 13.98 14.64 2.57
CA GLY A 11 13.28 15.78 3.16
C GLY A 11 12.55 16.65 2.13
N VAL A 12 13.20 16.96 1.01
CA VAL A 12 12.58 17.72 -0.10
C VAL A 12 11.41 16.96 -0.73
N VAL A 13 11.51 15.63 -0.88
CA VAL A 13 10.39 14.82 -1.38
C VAL A 13 9.20 14.90 -0.44
N ARG A 14 9.41 14.71 0.87
CA ARG A 14 8.36 14.83 1.90
C ARG A 14 7.70 16.21 1.86
N ASP A 15 8.50 17.28 1.79
CA ASP A 15 7.99 18.66 1.69
C ASP A 15 7.21 18.93 0.39
N CYS A 16 7.65 18.38 -0.74
CA CYS A 16 6.90 18.47 -1.99
C CYS A 16 5.55 17.76 -1.88
N VAL A 17 5.49 16.59 -1.23
CA VAL A 17 4.25 15.84 -1.03
C VAL A 17 3.28 16.62 -0.14
N THR A 18 3.73 17.16 1.00
CA THR A 18 2.86 17.93 1.92
C THR A 18 2.33 19.21 1.28
N LYS A 19 3.08 19.82 0.36
CA LYS A 19 2.68 21.00 -0.41
C LYS A 19 1.93 20.69 -1.70
N HIS A 20 1.56 19.42 -1.94
CA HIS A 20 0.88 18.96 -3.15
C HIS A 20 1.66 19.19 -4.47
N LEU A 21 2.98 19.33 -4.40
CA LEU A 21 3.89 19.51 -5.54
C LEU A 21 4.32 18.15 -6.12
N TYR A 22 3.36 17.35 -6.59
CA TYR A 22 3.60 15.94 -6.91
C TYR A 22 4.58 15.72 -8.07
N SER A 23 4.57 16.55 -9.11
CA SER A 23 5.52 16.44 -10.23
C SER A 23 6.97 16.57 -9.76
N SER A 24 7.24 17.52 -8.86
CA SER A 24 8.55 17.72 -8.25
C SER A 24 8.90 16.58 -7.30
N ALA A 25 7.94 16.13 -6.47
CA ALA A 25 8.13 15.00 -5.58
C ALA A 25 8.54 13.73 -6.35
N ILE A 26 7.86 13.43 -7.46
CA ILE A 26 8.16 12.28 -8.33
C ILE A 26 9.57 12.37 -8.89
N PHE A 27 9.97 13.56 -9.37
CA PHE A 27 11.30 13.77 -9.92
C PHE A 27 12.39 13.53 -8.87
N PHE A 28 12.28 14.13 -7.69
CA PHE A 28 13.28 13.97 -6.64
C PHE A 28 13.30 12.54 -6.08
N ALA A 29 12.14 11.92 -5.89
CA ALA A 29 12.04 10.55 -5.38
C ALA A 29 12.65 9.54 -6.36
N ASP A 30 12.45 9.72 -7.67
CA ASP A 30 13.10 8.93 -8.72
C ASP A 30 14.63 8.98 -8.60
N LYS A 31 15.19 10.18 -8.35
CA LYS A 31 16.64 10.32 -8.17
C LYS A 31 17.13 9.65 -6.90
N VAL A 32 16.44 9.85 -5.78
CA VAL A 32 16.81 9.19 -4.51
C VAL A 32 16.80 7.67 -4.66
N ALA A 33 15.71 7.08 -5.17
CA ALA A 33 15.59 5.65 -5.36
C ALA A 33 16.65 5.08 -6.31
N ALA A 34 17.00 5.80 -7.38
CA ALA A 34 18.07 5.40 -8.30
C ALA A 34 19.47 5.43 -7.66
N PHE A 35 19.71 6.28 -6.65
CA PHE A 35 21.00 6.37 -5.97
C PHE A 35 21.16 5.36 -4.82
N THR A 36 20.09 5.05 -4.09
CA THR A 36 20.15 4.19 -2.90
C THR A 36 19.77 2.74 -3.20
N ASN A 37 18.83 2.53 -4.13
CA ASN A 37 18.16 1.25 -4.35
C ASN A 37 17.58 0.63 -3.07
N ASP A 38 17.27 1.47 -2.07
CA ASP A 38 16.68 1.07 -0.80
C ASP A 38 15.16 0.87 -0.98
N PRO A 39 14.58 -0.25 -0.50
CA PRO A 39 13.13 -0.42 -0.41
C PRO A 39 12.38 0.81 0.10
N ALA A 40 12.84 1.47 1.15
CA ALA A 40 12.15 2.63 1.71
C ALA A 40 12.02 3.79 0.69
N ASP A 41 13.08 4.03 -0.09
CA ASP A 41 13.10 5.08 -1.10
C ASP A 41 12.28 4.71 -2.34
N ILE A 42 12.28 3.44 -2.73
CA ILE A 42 11.41 2.92 -3.79
C ILE A 42 9.93 3.07 -3.38
N TYR A 43 9.61 2.79 -2.13
CA TYR A 43 8.25 2.99 -1.59
C TYR A 43 7.86 4.47 -1.61
N MET A 44 8.76 5.37 -1.21
CA MET A 44 8.56 6.82 -1.28
C MET A 44 8.29 7.29 -2.72
N GLN A 45 9.05 6.77 -3.70
CA GLN A 45 8.80 7.06 -5.12
C GLN A 45 7.43 6.55 -5.59
N ALA A 46 7.03 5.34 -5.18
CA ALA A 46 5.72 4.79 -5.49
C ALA A 46 4.58 5.63 -4.87
N GLN A 47 4.73 6.09 -3.64
CA GLN A 47 3.77 7.00 -2.98
C GLN A 47 3.64 8.32 -3.73
N ALA A 48 4.77 8.94 -4.13
CA ALA A 48 4.75 10.17 -4.91
C ALA A 48 4.05 9.98 -6.27
N LEU A 49 4.29 8.87 -6.96
CA LEU A 49 3.60 8.51 -8.21
C LEU A 49 2.10 8.30 -8.00
N PHE A 50 1.70 7.61 -6.92
CA PHE A 50 0.31 7.37 -6.57
C PHE A 50 -0.43 8.70 -6.31
N LEU A 51 0.14 9.59 -5.49
CA LEU A 51 -0.43 10.90 -5.20
C LEU A 51 -0.51 11.79 -6.45
N GLY A 52 0.48 11.68 -7.34
CA GLY A 52 0.45 12.28 -8.68
C GLY A 52 -0.50 11.62 -9.67
N ARG A 53 -1.33 10.66 -9.24
CA ARG A 53 -2.30 9.91 -10.08
C ARG A 53 -1.67 9.09 -11.21
N HIS A 54 -0.39 8.76 -11.10
CA HIS A 54 0.32 7.90 -12.04
C HIS A 54 0.23 6.42 -11.62
N TYR A 55 -0.99 5.92 -11.41
CA TYR A 55 -1.25 4.61 -10.80
C TYR A 55 -0.58 3.44 -11.53
N ARG A 56 -0.62 3.42 -12.86
CA ARG A 56 0.01 2.36 -13.65
C ARG A 56 1.54 2.35 -13.51
N ARG A 57 2.17 3.54 -13.44
CA ARG A 57 3.62 3.67 -13.21
C ARG A 57 3.99 3.24 -11.80
N ALA A 58 3.22 3.65 -10.79
CA ALA A 58 3.41 3.22 -9.40
C ALA A 58 3.29 1.69 -9.27
N TYR A 59 2.26 1.09 -9.86
CA TYR A 59 2.06 -0.35 -9.88
C TYR A 59 3.24 -1.08 -10.53
N HIS A 60 3.69 -0.64 -11.70
CA HIS A 60 4.85 -1.25 -12.38
C HIS A 60 6.12 -1.17 -11.54
N LEU A 61 6.41 -0.02 -10.92
CA LEU A 61 7.56 0.15 -10.03
C LEU A 61 7.51 -0.83 -8.85
N LEU A 62 6.36 -0.91 -8.18
CA LEU A 62 6.15 -1.82 -7.05
C LEU A 62 6.31 -3.28 -7.48
N ASN A 63 5.65 -3.71 -8.56
CA ASN A 63 5.69 -5.08 -9.03
C ASN A 63 7.09 -5.50 -9.53
N ALA A 64 7.82 -4.58 -10.18
CA ALA A 64 9.18 -4.82 -10.63
C ALA A 64 10.18 -5.02 -9.48
N SER A 65 9.94 -4.39 -8.32
CA SER A 65 10.85 -4.46 -7.18
C SER A 65 10.92 -5.84 -6.50
N GLN A 66 9.98 -6.77 -6.78
CA GLN A 66 9.81 -8.08 -6.11
C GLN A 66 9.61 -8.01 -4.57
N ILE A 67 9.74 -6.83 -3.95
CA ILE A 67 9.50 -6.56 -2.53
C ILE A 67 8.02 -6.72 -2.19
N VAL A 68 7.11 -6.56 -3.16
CA VAL A 68 5.67 -6.79 -3.05
C VAL A 68 5.32 -8.18 -2.47
N LEU A 69 6.20 -9.18 -2.67
CA LEU A 69 6.01 -10.51 -2.12
C LEU A 69 6.40 -10.62 -0.64
N ARG A 70 7.18 -9.67 -0.11
CA ARG A 70 7.75 -9.69 1.24
C ARG A 70 7.17 -8.64 2.18
N ASP A 71 6.77 -7.48 1.67
CA ASP A 71 6.25 -6.36 2.47
C ASP A 71 4.78 -6.09 2.15
N LEU A 72 3.93 -6.18 3.17
CA LEU A 72 2.50 -5.94 3.06
C LEU A 72 2.19 -4.51 2.63
N ARG A 73 3.02 -3.51 2.98
CA ARG A 73 2.84 -2.10 2.60
C ARG A 73 2.94 -1.92 1.09
N PHE A 74 3.93 -2.55 0.48
CA PHE A 74 4.12 -2.56 -0.96
C PHE A 74 2.94 -3.23 -1.67
N ARG A 75 2.52 -4.38 -1.14
CA ARG A 75 1.39 -5.13 -1.66
C ARG A 75 0.09 -4.35 -1.60
N TYR A 76 -0.18 -3.71 -0.46
CA TYR A 76 -1.34 -2.85 -0.28
C TYR A 76 -1.32 -1.66 -1.24
N LEU A 77 -0.21 -0.94 -1.37
CA LEU A 77 -0.12 0.19 -2.28
C LEU A 77 -0.26 -0.25 -3.76
N ALA A 78 0.27 -1.42 -4.14
CA ALA A 78 0.09 -1.98 -5.47
C ALA A 78 -1.38 -2.31 -5.75
N ALA A 79 -2.07 -2.94 -4.79
CA ALA A 79 -3.51 -3.20 -4.88
C ALA A 79 -4.33 -1.90 -4.94
N LYS A 80 -3.94 -0.88 -4.16
CA LYS A 80 -4.56 0.45 -4.21
C LYS A 80 -4.42 1.10 -5.59
N CYS A 81 -3.28 0.91 -6.27
CA CYS A 81 -3.12 1.35 -7.67
C CYS A 81 -4.11 0.63 -8.60
N LEU A 82 -4.29 -0.68 -8.43
CA LEU A 82 -5.21 -1.49 -9.25
C LEU A 82 -6.68 -1.10 -9.01
N GLU A 83 -7.06 -0.76 -7.78
CA GLU A 83 -8.37 -0.17 -7.46
C GLU A 83 -8.63 1.11 -8.24
N GLU A 84 -7.68 2.06 -8.25
CA GLU A 84 -7.81 3.32 -8.98
C GLU A 84 -7.89 3.08 -10.51
N LEU A 85 -7.27 2.01 -10.99
CA LEU A 85 -7.37 1.54 -12.38
C LEU A 85 -8.64 0.72 -12.66
N LYS A 86 -9.44 0.39 -11.64
CA LYS A 86 -10.63 -0.49 -11.69
C LYS A 86 -10.32 -1.91 -12.18
N GLU A 87 -9.07 -2.36 -12.04
CA GLU A 87 -8.65 -3.73 -12.35
C GLU A 87 -8.89 -4.63 -11.12
N TRP A 88 -10.16 -4.86 -10.80
CA TRP A 88 -10.60 -5.48 -9.54
C TRP A 88 -10.12 -6.93 -9.36
N ASP A 89 -10.13 -7.75 -10.42
CA ASP A 89 -9.66 -9.14 -10.33
C ASP A 89 -8.16 -9.20 -9.97
N GLN A 90 -7.34 -8.35 -10.60
CA GLN A 90 -5.92 -8.23 -10.27
C GLN A 90 -5.72 -7.67 -8.88
N CYS A 91 -6.57 -6.74 -8.43
CA CYS A 91 -6.52 -6.18 -7.08
C CYS A 91 -6.70 -7.29 -6.02
N ILE A 92 -7.67 -8.19 -6.22
CA ILE A 92 -7.89 -9.33 -5.32
C ILE A 92 -6.68 -10.27 -5.33
N LEU A 93 -6.18 -10.64 -6.51
CA LEU A 93 -4.98 -11.49 -6.64
C LEU A 93 -3.75 -10.87 -5.98
N MET A 94 -3.59 -9.55 -6.07
CA MET A 94 -2.48 -8.84 -5.46
C MET A 94 -2.51 -8.91 -3.93
N LEU A 95 -3.69 -8.96 -3.30
CA LEU A 95 -3.83 -8.93 -1.84
C LEU A 95 -3.57 -10.28 -1.15
N ASP A 96 -3.11 -11.31 -1.86
CA ASP A 96 -2.85 -12.70 -1.41
C ASP A 96 -4.12 -13.58 -1.34
N ASP A 97 -3.97 -14.86 -0.99
CA ASP A 97 -5.03 -15.88 -0.98
C ASP A 97 -5.74 -16.04 0.38
N ALA A 98 -5.59 -15.08 1.30
CA ALA A 98 -6.24 -15.17 2.61
C ALA A 98 -7.76 -15.34 2.46
N LYS A 99 -8.34 -16.22 3.28
CA LYS A 99 -9.76 -16.57 3.23
C LYS A 99 -10.45 -16.12 4.52
N VAL A 100 -11.66 -15.61 4.37
CA VAL A 100 -12.55 -15.26 5.48
C VAL A 100 -13.73 -16.23 5.55
N ASP A 101 -14.10 -16.62 6.77
CA ASP A 101 -15.36 -17.32 7.02
C ASP A 101 -16.58 -16.37 6.99
N GLU A 102 -17.78 -16.92 7.16
CA GLU A 102 -19.05 -16.16 7.18
C GLU A 102 -19.17 -15.15 8.34
N HIS A 103 -18.36 -15.36 9.39
CA HIS A 103 -18.25 -14.50 10.55
C HIS A 103 -17.17 -13.43 10.38
N GLY A 104 -16.37 -13.46 9.30
CA GLY A 104 -15.25 -12.54 9.06
C GLY A 104 -13.99 -12.88 9.85
N ASN A 105 -13.77 -14.15 10.20
CA ASN A 105 -12.52 -14.63 10.77
C ASN A 105 -11.56 -15.06 9.65
N LEU A 106 -10.28 -14.72 9.77
CA LEU A 106 -9.23 -15.07 8.81
C LEU A 106 -8.71 -16.48 9.10
N ASN A 107 -8.72 -17.37 8.09
CA ASN A 107 -8.48 -18.81 8.30
C ASN A 107 -7.04 -19.30 8.08
N ASP A 108 -6.09 -18.44 7.71
CA ASP A 108 -4.66 -18.77 7.74
C ASP A 108 -3.87 -17.50 7.47
N THR A 109 -3.13 -17.00 8.45
CA THR A 109 -2.07 -16.01 8.21
C THR A 109 -0.88 -16.41 9.05
N LYS A 110 0.01 -17.22 8.47
CA LYS A 110 1.30 -17.58 9.07
C LYS A 110 2.28 -16.41 9.21
N ASP A 111 1.94 -15.21 8.76
CA ASP A 111 2.79 -14.03 8.93
C ASP A 111 1.98 -12.83 9.44
N SER A 112 1.52 -12.91 10.69
CA SER A 112 1.11 -11.73 11.45
C SER A 112 2.35 -10.94 11.89
N ASN A 113 3.19 -10.50 10.94
CA ASN A 113 4.04 -9.34 11.19
C ASN A 113 3.13 -8.12 11.14
N ILE A 114 2.65 -7.71 12.32
CA ILE A 114 1.88 -6.47 12.50
C ILE A 114 2.76 -5.32 11.99
N MET A 115 2.48 -4.89 10.76
CA MET A 115 3.15 -3.78 10.10
C MET A 115 2.17 -2.61 10.06
N TYR A 116 2.50 -1.52 10.74
CA TYR A 116 1.75 -0.27 10.65
C TYR A 116 2.13 0.47 9.35
N LEU A 117 1.16 1.21 8.78
CA LEU A 117 1.32 1.88 7.49
C LEU A 117 2.26 3.10 7.56
N ASP A 118 2.40 3.67 8.74
CA ASP A 118 3.25 4.80 9.08
C ASP A 118 3.91 4.50 10.44
N LYS A 119 4.96 5.22 10.83
CA LYS A 119 5.48 5.23 12.23
C LYS A 119 5.56 6.65 12.79
N ASP A 120 5.19 7.63 11.99
CA ASP A 120 5.46 9.04 12.24
C ASP A 120 4.22 9.80 12.77
N GLY A 121 3.12 9.11 13.11
CA GLY A 121 1.87 9.72 13.59
C GLY A 121 1.24 8.98 14.78
N GLU A 122 0.91 9.75 15.83
CA GLU A 122 0.25 9.38 17.10
C GLU A 122 -0.61 8.09 17.10
N ASP A 123 -0.36 7.21 18.09
CA ASP A 123 -1.13 6.12 18.78
C ASP A 123 -2.40 5.47 18.16
N HIS A 124 -2.78 5.78 16.93
CA HIS A 124 -3.99 5.32 16.22
C HIS A 124 -3.70 4.95 14.77
N GLU A 125 -2.56 4.32 14.52
CA GLU A 125 -2.20 3.84 13.19
C GLU A 125 -3.10 2.67 12.77
N ILE A 126 -3.74 2.80 11.60
CA ILE A 126 -4.57 1.73 11.02
C ILE A 126 -3.68 0.50 10.78
N ASN A 127 -4.06 -0.63 11.36
CA ASN A 127 -3.45 -1.92 11.06
C ASN A 127 -3.57 -2.22 9.55
N ILE A 128 -2.44 -2.46 8.87
CA ILE A 128 -2.43 -2.75 7.44
C ILE A 128 -3.38 -3.90 7.05
N SER A 129 -3.56 -4.86 7.94
CA SER A 129 -4.47 -6.00 7.75
C SER A 129 -5.92 -5.55 7.64
N SER A 130 -6.32 -4.53 8.42
CA SER A 130 -7.65 -3.92 8.32
C SER A 130 -7.83 -3.22 6.98
N ALA A 131 -6.84 -2.44 6.54
CA ALA A 131 -6.86 -1.76 5.24
C ALA A 131 -6.94 -2.75 4.06
N ILE A 132 -6.19 -3.85 4.14
CA ILE A 132 -6.23 -4.94 3.15
C ILE A 132 -7.62 -5.60 3.10
N CYS A 133 -8.19 -5.94 4.26
CA CYS A 133 -9.52 -6.55 4.33
C CYS A 133 -10.60 -5.61 3.76
N PHE A 134 -10.52 -4.31 4.08
CA PHE A 134 -11.44 -3.32 3.55
C PHE A 134 -11.34 -3.21 2.02
N LEU A 135 -10.11 -3.17 1.49
CA LEU A 135 -9.88 -3.10 0.05
C LEU A 135 -10.39 -4.34 -0.69
N ARG A 136 -10.21 -5.54 -0.12
CA ARG A 136 -10.83 -6.77 -0.65
C ARG A 136 -12.35 -6.69 -0.67
N GLY A 137 -12.97 -6.23 0.41
CA GLY A 137 -14.42 -6.06 0.50
C GLY A 137 -14.94 -5.15 -0.62
N LYS A 138 -14.25 -4.03 -0.86
CA LYS A 138 -14.56 -3.09 -1.94
C LYS A 138 -14.41 -3.72 -3.33
N ALA A 139 -13.36 -4.51 -3.55
CA ALA A 139 -13.17 -5.21 -4.82
C ALA A 139 -14.27 -6.25 -5.09
N TYR A 140 -14.64 -7.06 -4.09
CA TYR A 140 -15.75 -8.02 -4.24
C TYR A 140 -17.09 -7.33 -4.46
N GLU A 141 -17.32 -6.18 -3.83
CA GLU A 141 -18.52 -5.38 -4.06
C GLU A 141 -18.58 -4.85 -5.51
N ALA A 142 -17.45 -4.37 -6.04
CA ALA A 142 -17.35 -3.92 -7.42
C ALA A 142 -17.53 -5.06 -8.45
N LEU A 143 -17.20 -6.30 -8.07
CA LEU A 143 -17.46 -7.52 -8.83
C LEU A 143 -18.85 -8.14 -8.54
N GLU A 144 -19.74 -7.40 -7.89
CA GLU A 144 -21.11 -7.80 -7.54
C GLU A 144 -21.23 -9.03 -6.61
N ASN A 145 -20.12 -9.48 -6.02
CA ASN A 145 -20.11 -10.55 -5.02
C ASN A 145 -20.38 -10.00 -3.62
N ARG A 146 -21.65 -9.62 -3.39
CA ARG A 146 -22.11 -9.00 -2.14
C ARG A 146 -21.91 -9.86 -0.89
N VAL A 147 -21.92 -11.19 -1.05
CA VAL A 147 -21.72 -12.14 0.06
C VAL A 147 -20.29 -12.05 0.57
N GLN A 148 -19.30 -12.19 -0.33
CA GLN A 148 -17.89 -12.07 0.03
C GLN A 148 -17.54 -10.66 0.52
N ALA A 149 -18.06 -9.62 -0.13
CA ALA A 149 -17.85 -8.24 0.30
C ALA A 149 -18.22 -8.04 1.78
N ARG A 150 -19.38 -8.55 2.20
CA ARG A 150 -19.85 -8.47 3.60
C ARG A 150 -18.91 -9.19 4.57
N HIS A 151 -18.41 -10.36 4.21
CA HIS A 151 -17.48 -11.12 5.07
C HIS A 151 -16.17 -10.36 5.26
N TRP A 152 -15.61 -9.80 4.18
CA TRP A 152 -14.39 -8.99 4.23
C TRP A 152 -14.55 -7.68 4.99
N TYR A 153 -15.70 -7.00 4.87
CA TYR A 153 -15.98 -5.81 5.67
C TYR A 153 -16.09 -6.12 7.17
N LYS A 154 -16.69 -7.25 7.55
CA LYS A 154 -16.67 -7.71 8.97
C LYS A 154 -15.24 -7.98 9.44
N ALA A 155 -14.42 -8.64 8.62
CA ALA A 155 -13.02 -8.92 8.93
C ALA A 155 -12.20 -7.64 9.10
N ALA A 156 -12.43 -6.61 8.29
CA ALA A 156 -11.75 -5.33 8.39
C ALA A 156 -12.00 -4.63 9.73
N ILE A 157 -13.26 -4.62 10.19
CA ILE A 157 -13.63 -4.04 11.48
C ILE A 157 -13.00 -4.83 12.62
N LYS A 158 -13.05 -6.16 12.57
CA LYS A 158 -12.41 -7.03 13.58
C LYS A 158 -10.91 -6.79 13.66
N ALA A 159 -10.23 -6.72 12.51
CA ALA A 159 -8.79 -6.45 12.44
C ALA A 159 -8.42 -5.04 12.92
N ALA A 160 -9.31 -4.06 12.77
CA ALA A 160 -9.11 -2.71 13.31
C ALA A 160 -9.23 -2.66 14.84
N LEU A 161 -10.05 -3.53 15.44
CA LEU A 161 -10.33 -3.56 16.88
C LEU A 161 -9.38 -4.46 17.68
N MET A 162 -8.59 -5.32 17.04
CA MET A 162 -7.61 -6.20 17.68
C MET A 162 -6.24 -5.51 17.89
N LEU A 163 -6.23 -4.30 18.46
CA LEU A 163 -4.98 -3.63 18.89
C LEU A 163 -4.31 -4.42 20.03
#